data_AF-K1YJP5-F1
#
_entry.id   AF-K1YJP5-F1
#
_cell.length_a   1.000
_cell.length_b   1.000
_cell.length_c   1.000
_cell.angle_alpha   90.00
_cell.angle_beta   90.00
_cell.angle_gamma   90.00
#
_symmetry.space_group_name_H-M   'P 1'
#
loop_
_entity.id
_entity.type
_entity.pdbx_description
1 polymer ?
#
loop_
_entity_poly.entity_id
_entity_poly.type
_entity_poly.pdbx_seq_one_letter_code
_entity_poly.pdbx_strand_id
1 'polypeptide(L)'
;MDTSDKSLEKYMKKIEESQQAYHLEWPYAHFIVDPKGIVQYKQELMKILNMSAEDMKSLTSESFFHILGEIDDYPIIPRPYSHIKHHIIKSEDPKNPYNVITQIPEFMKKLSGLLQYGVDIQPIAKDTTYIHSHTRYVHSLDTACNIEIIMRNNWFTEEEIKKAIIACCLHDVATPAFGDLTMKAFPTLKEENWFSDYMAHYPERVAEIEKTFDVSLSEIHTWIKNQGTIGKILDIADRLAYTARDVSSVHTSMVLGYQKDDAPEKTIGDITKKDPYLFDIMMEISVKDNQIVFENTERLKNILLLRAHMHNLIYLNPYLWTREEYFGLILQYLVEEWFLSLEQLQKWLYKSDTGINESMLLEYMHKNNIIDHDPVARHDFFDVAVCTSKEEAIAKIQELKKTTDPHMPVHYLKTPAFKPGTHYLVRDKWVVKPLAEVMDAEELAQLNLLSQATNKHLVLYPKKEFSNNHKTHPKLYEFLCKKAQEAYQDLLKK
;
A
#
# COMPACT_ATOMS: atom_id res chain seq x y z
N MET A 1 -13.19 11.69 48.85
CA MET A 1 -13.62 12.44 47.65
C MET A 1 -15.06 12.03 47.41
N ASP A 2 -15.95 13.03 47.42
CA ASP A 2 -17.40 12.86 47.35
C ASP A 2 -17.80 12.39 45.95
N THR A 3 -18.35 11.17 45.85
CA THR A 3 -18.70 10.48 44.60
C THR A 3 -20.08 10.87 44.07
N SER A 4 -20.60 12.05 44.44
CA SER A 4 -21.82 12.60 43.86
C SER A 4 -21.55 13.23 42.50
N ASP A 5 -21.08 12.41 41.56
CA ASP A 5 -20.46 12.84 40.31
C ASP A 5 -21.48 13.11 39.21
N LYS A 6 -22.29 14.16 39.41
CA LYS A 6 -23.13 14.75 38.36
C LYS A 6 -22.32 15.18 37.12
N SER A 7 -21.00 15.35 37.26
CA SER A 7 -20.08 15.58 36.14
C SER A 7 -19.80 14.31 35.34
N LEU A 8 -19.61 13.15 35.99
CA LEU A 8 -19.44 11.86 35.32
C LEU A 8 -20.71 11.45 34.57
N GLU A 9 -21.89 11.60 35.17
CA GLU A 9 -23.17 11.36 34.49
C GLU A 9 -23.35 12.29 33.27
N LYS A 10 -22.99 13.57 33.40
CA LYS A 10 -23.03 14.52 32.28
C LYS A 10 -22.01 14.20 31.18
N TYR A 11 -20.87 13.62 31.55
CA TYR A 11 -19.83 13.19 30.62
C TYR A 11 -20.22 11.90 29.89
N MET A 12 -20.72 10.90 30.61
CA MET A 12 -21.26 9.65 30.06
C MET A 12 -22.46 9.93 29.15
N LYS A 13 -23.36 10.84 29.55
CA LYS A 13 -24.48 11.27 28.72
C LYS A 13 -24.04 11.98 27.44
N LYS A 14 -22.95 12.76 27.46
CA LYS A 14 -22.37 13.35 26.24
C LYS A 14 -21.76 12.28 25.32
N ILE A 15 -21.17 11.23 25.88
CA ILE A 15 -20.66 10.08 25.11
C ILE A 15 -21.83 9.32 24.50
N GLU A 16 -22.90 9.04 25.25
CA GLU A 16 -24.13 8.40 24.76
C GLU A 16 -24.86 9.24 23.71
N GLU A 17 -24.97 10.57 23.90
CA GLU A 17 -25.55 11.50 22.93
C GLU A 17 -24.71 11.60 21.65
N SER A 18 -23.38 11.52 21.77
CA SER A 18 -22.49 11.42 20.61
C SER A 18 -22.68 10.08 19.91
N GLN A 19 -22.80 8.98 20.66
CA GLN A 19 -23.03 7.62 20.13
C GLN A 19 -24.39 7.47 19.43
N GLN A 20 -25.46 8.09 19.94
CA GLN A 20 -26.79 8.07 19.33
C GLN A 20 -26.91 8.97 18.09
N ALA A 21 -26.09 10.01 17.96
CA ALA A 21 -26.03 10.85 16.76
C ALA A 21 -25.44 10.13 15.52
N TYR A 22 -24.89 8.93 15.69
CA TYR A 22 -24.25 8.13 14.63
C TYR A 22 -25.16 7.11 13.93
N HIS A 23 -26.48 7.13 14.17
CA HIS A 23 -27.42 6.31 13.39
C HIS A 23 -27.71 6.94 12.02
N LEU A 24 -26.94 6.61 10.97
CA LEU A 24 -27.29 6.95 9.58
C LEU A 24 -26.81 5.94 8.51
N GLU A 25 -27.70 5.80 7.52
CA GLU A 25 -27.68 4.90 6.37
C GLU A 25 -26.51 5.13 5.37
N TRP A 26 -26.04 4.01 4.80
CA TRP A 26 -24.95 3.87 3.82
C TRP A 26 -25.38 4.21 2.38
N PRO A 27 -24.56 4.97 1.64
CA PRO A 27 -24.34 4.62 0.24
C PRO A 27 -22.84 4.65 -0.15
N TYR A 28 -22.48 3.78 -1.10
CA TYR A 28 -21.20 3.67 -1.83
C TYR A 28 -20.07 2.86 -1.17
N ALA A 29 -20.11 1.55 -1.41
CA ALA A 29 -18.91 0.72 -1.56
C ALA A 29 -18.71 0.40 -3.05
N HIS A 30 -17.88 1.19 -3.74
CA HIS A 30 -17.35 0.75 -5.03
C HIS A 30 -16.14 -0.14 -4.76
N PHE A 31 -16.40 -1.44 -4.65
CA PHE A 31 -15.40 -2.46 -4.93
C PHE A 31 -15.09 -2.37 -6.43
N ILE A 32 -13.90 -1.87 -6.80
CA ILE A 32 -13.37 -2.15 -8.14
C ILE A 32 -12.81 -3.56 -8.06
N VAL A 33 -13.68 -4.56 -8.14
CA VAL A 33 -13.31 -5.96 -8.31
C VAL A 33 -13.79 -6.35 -9.70
N ASP A 34 -13.01 -7.15 -10.43
CA ASP A 34 -13.44 -7.75 -11.70
C ASP A 34 -14.91 -8.21 -11.57
N PRO A 35 -15.83 -7.77 -12.46
CA PRO A 35 -17.22 -8.19 -12.44
C PRO A 35 -17.41 -9.71 -12.34
N LYS A 36 -16.48 -10.50 -12.88
CA LYS A 36 -16.51 -11.98 -12.77
C LYS A 36 -16.22 -12.47 -11.34
N GLY A 37 -15.26 -11.85 -10.66
CA GLY A 37 -14.94 -12.12 -9.26
C GLY A 37 -16.10 -11.77 -8.32
N ILE A 38 -16.80 -10.66 -8.57
CA ILE A 38 -17.99 -10.27 -7.78
C ILE A 38 -19.13 -11.27 -7.95
N VAL A 39 -19.34 -11.78 -9.16
CA VAL A 39 -20.40 -12.78 -9.42
C VAL A 39 -20.09 -14.09 -8.70
N GLN A 40 -18.84 -14.56 -8.76
CA GLN A 40 -18.42 -15.77 -8.06
C GLN A 40 -18.45 -15.59 -6.53
N TYR A 41 -17.99 -14.44 -6.02
CA TYR A 41 -18.06 -14.04 -4.62
C TYR A 41 -19.50 -14.07 -4.09
N LYS A 42 -20.43 -13.41 -4.81
CA LYS A 42 -21.85 -13.40 -4.46
C LYS A 42 -22.44 -14.81 -4.49
N GLN A 43 -22.05 -15.66 -5.44
CA GLN A 43 -22.53 -17.04 -5.54
C GLN A 43 -22.07 -17.92 -4.37
N GLU A 44 -20.80 -17.83 -3.97
CA GLU A 44 -20.31 -18.59 -2.81
C GLU A 44 -20.91 -18.07 -1.49
N LEU A 45 -21.08 -16.76 -1.34
CA LEU A 45 -21.78 -16.18 -0.19
C LEU A 45 -23.25 -16.55 -0.11
N MET A 46 -23.97 -16.56 -1.23
CA MET A 46 -25.35 -17.06 -1.27
C MET A 46 -25.43 -18.51 -0.78
N LYS A 47 -24.45 -19.36 -1.12
CA LYS A 47 -24.38 -20.74 -0.62
C LYS A 47 -24.09 -20.80 0.89
N ILE A 48 -23.07 -20.08 1.35
CA ILE A 48 -22.65 -20.07 2.77
C ILE A 48 -23.79 -19.57 3.66
N LEU A 49 -24.47 -18.51 3.24
CA LEU A 49 -25.54 -17.86 4.00
C LEU A 49 -26.92 -18.49 3.75
N ASN A 50 -27.00 -19.48 2.87
CA ASN A 50 -28.26 -20.06 2.39
C ASN A 50 -29.28 -18.99 1.93
N MET A 51 -28.79 -17.98 1.20
CA MET A 51 -29.56 -16.84 0.72
C MET A 51 -29.86 -16.97 -0.77
N SER A 52 -31.05 -16.54 -1.19
CA SER A 52 -31.36 -16.43 -2.61
C SER A 52 -30.67 -15.20 -3.23
N ALA A 53 -30.61 -15.16 -4.57
CA ALA A 53 -30.13 -13.99 -5.29
C ALA A 53 -30.95 -12.73 -5.03
N GLU A 54 -32.24 -12.89 -4.70
CA GLU A 54 -33.11 -11.77 -4.39
C GLU A 54 -32.85 -11.26 -2.96
N ASP A 55 -32.64 -12.16 -2.00
CA ASP A 55 -32.23 -11.79 -0.64
C ASP A 55 -30.89 -11.04 -0.67
N MET A 56 -29.94 -11.51 -1.48
CA MET A 56 -28.62 -10.89 -1.58
C MET A 56 -28.62 -9.54 -2.32
N LYS A 57 -29.60 -9.29 -3.20
CA LYS A 57 -29.85 -7.94 -3.76
C LYS A 57 -30.49 -7.00 -2.73
N SER A 58 -31.30 -7.55 -1.81
CA SER A 58 -31.98 -6.78 -0.78
C SER A 58 -31.10 -6.43 0.41
N LEU A 59 -29.97 -7.13 0.58
CA LEU A 59 -28.98 -6.79 1.60
C LEU A 59 -28.39 -5.41 1.34
N THR A 60 -28.54 -4.53 2.33
CA THR A 60 -27.67 -3.37 2.43
C THR A 60 -26.26 -3.85 2.72
N SER A 61 -25.26 -3.01 2.42
CA SER A 61 -23.87 -3.29 2.79
C SER A 61 -23.76 -3.60 4.29
N GLU A 62 -24.54 -2.91 5.13
CA GLU A 62 -24.57 -3.08 6.58
C GLU A 62 -25.09 -4.46 7.00
N SER A 63 -26.25 -4.87 6.49
CA SER A 63 -26.81 -6.21 6.76
C SER A 63 -25.86 -7.31 6.25
N PHE A 64 -25.22 -7.09 5.12
CA PHE A 64 -24.24 -8.03 4.56
C PHE A 64 -23.01 -8.21 5.48
N PHE A 65 -22.43 -7.13 6.02
CA PHE A 65 -21.28 -7.23 6.92
C PHE A 65 -21.65 -7.69 8.33
N HIS A 66 -22.85 -7.38 8.81
CA HIS A 66 -23.36 -7.89 10.08
C HIS A 66 -23.54 -9.42 10.01
N ILE A 67 -24.17 -9.92 8.95
CA ILE A 67 -24.33 -11.36 8.71
C ILE A 67 -22.97 -12.06 8.61
N LEU A 68 -21.97 -11.44 7.96
CA LEU A 68 -20.61 -11.98 7.92
C LEU A 68 -19.93 -12.05 9.30
N GLY A 69 -20.28 -11.15 10.22
CA GLY A 69 -19.74 -11.11 11.58
C GLY A 69 -20.43 -12.07 12.57
N GLU A 70 -21.63 -12.57 12.25
CA GLU A 70 -22.38 -13.55 13.05
C GLU A 70 -22.02 -15.02 12.72
N ILE A 71 -21.21 -15.26 11.69
CA ILE A 71 -20.68 -16.59 11.40
C ILE A 71 -19.53 -16.82 12.38
N ASP A 72 -19.78 -17.59 13.46
CA ASP A 72 -18.87 -17.78 14.62
C ASP A 72 -17.41 -18.18 14.29
N ASP A 73 -17.15 -18.76 13.11
CA ASP A 73 -15.80 -19.13 12.65
C ASP A 73 -15.11 -18.07 11.78
N TYR A 74 -15.85 -17.00 11.41
CA TYR A 74 -15.37 -15.97 10.51
C TYR A 74 -14.89 -14.74 11.25
N PRO A 75 -13.59 -14.43 11.19
CA PRO A 75 -13.07 -13.28 11.90
C PRO A 75 -13.72 -11.99 11.39
N ILE A 76 -14.21 -11.17 12.32
CA ILE A 76 -14.71 -9.82 12.04
C ILE A 76 -13.66 -9.13 11.18
N ILE A 77 -14.04 -8.76 9.95
CA ILE A 77 -13.15 -8.01 9.06
C ILE A 77 -12.81 -6.73 9.83
N PRO A 78 -11.54 -6.48 10.20
CA PRO A 78 -11.17 -5.21 10.76
C PRO A 78 -11.51 -4.19 9.68
N ARG A 79 -12.60 -3.46 9.86
CA ARG A 79 -12.98 -2.33 9.02
C ARG A 79 -12.61 -1.11 9.83
N PRO A 80 -11.33 -0.74 9.82
CA PRO A 80 -10.80 0.19 10.80
C PRO A 80 -11.50 1.57 10.75
N TYR A 81 -12.22 1.92 9.68
CA TYR A 81 -12.73 3.28 9.49
C TYR A 81 -14.12 3.42 8.84
N SER A 82 -14.90 2.35 8.58
CA SER A 82 -16.11 2.50 7.76
C SER A 82 -17.17 3.43 8.35
N HIS A 83 -17.27 3.48 9.68
CA HIS A 83 -18.19 4.36 10.38
C HIS A 83 -17.66 5.81 10.40
N ILE A 84 -16.37 5.99 10.70
CA ILE A 84 -15.73 7.31 10.82
C ILE A 84 -15.63 8.03 9.46
N LYS A 85 -15.28 7.28 8.40
CA LYS A 85 -15.16 7.80 7.03
C LYS A 85 -16.47 8.40 6.50
N HIS A 86 -17.61 7.82 6.90
CA HIS A 86 -18.93 8.31 6.52
C HIS A 86 -19.29 9.65 7.18
N HIS A 87 -18.88 9.85 8.44
CA HIS A 87 -19.15 11.10 9.18
C HIS A 87 -18.26 12.25 8.72
N ILE A 88 -17.01 11.95 8.36
CA ILE A 88 -16.02 12.96 7.96
C ILE A 88 -16.30 13.51 6.54
N ILE A 89 -16.77 12.66 5.61
CA ILE A 89 -16.98 13.02 4.19
C ILE A 89 -18.34 13.73 3.94
N LYS A 90 -19.33 13.60 4.82
CA LYS A 90 -20.67 14.21 4.65
C LYS A 90 -20.82 15.62 5.22
N SER A 91 -19.73 16.26 5.66
CA SER A 91 -19.78 17.63 6.17
C SER A 91 -20.29 18.59 5.09
N GLU A 92 -21.33 19.37 5.38
CA GLU A 92 -21.78 20.45 4.48
C GLU A 92 -20.86 21.68 4.50
N ASP A 93 -19.87 21.73 5.41
CA ASP A 93 -18.90 22.82 5.47
C ASP A 93 -18.05 22.85 4.16
N PRO A 94 -18.15 23.92 3.35
CA PRO A 94 -17.35 24.07 2.14
C PRO A 94 -15.85 24.23 2.44
N LYS A 95 -15.47 24.51 3.69
CA LYS A 95 -14.08 24.57 4.17
C LYS A 95 -13.61 23.28 4.84
N ASN A 96 -14.39 22.20 4.77
CA ASN A 96 -13.93 20.90 5.22
C ASN A 96 -12.76 20.44 4.32
N PRO A 97 -11.58 20.11 4.89
CA PRO A 97 -10.39 19.76 4.11
C PRO A 97 -10.58 18.52 3.24
N TYR A 98 -11.42 17.57 3.65
CA TYR A 98 -11.76 16.40 2.84
C TYR A 98 -12.57 16.81 1.61
N ASN A 99 -13.55 17.71 1.77
CA ASN A 99 -14.35 18.19 0.64
C ASN A 99 -13.50 18.96 -0.36
N VAL A 100 -12.65 19.88 0.09
CA VAL A 100 -11.88 20.73 -0.81
C VAL A 100 -10.93 19.88 -1.67
N ILE A 101 -10.21 18.92 -1.08
CA ILE A 101 -9.31 18.06 -1.88
C ILE A 101 -10.09 17.06 -2.73
N THR A 102 -11.19 16.50 -2.22
CA THR A 102 -12.02 15.58 -3.02
C THR A 102 -12.77 16.27 -4.17
N GLN A 103 -12.83 17.59 -4.16
CA GLN A 103 -13.39 18.40 -5.24
C GLN A 103 -12.36 18.85 -6.27
N ILE A 104 -11.05 18.63 -6.06
CA ILE A 104 -10.01 18.90 -7.08
C ILE A 104 -9.96 17.71 -8.05
N PRO A 105 -10.60 17.79 -9.23
CA PRO A 105 -10.80 16.61 -10.08
C PRO A 105 -9.49 16.02 -10.59
N GLU A 106 -8.45 16.84 -10.73
CA GLU A 106 -7.14 16.42 -11.22
C GLU A 106 -6.45 15.46 -10.24
N PHE A 107 -6.44 15.79 -8.95
CA PHE A 107 -5.83 14.95 -7.91
C PHE A 107 -6.65 13.69 -7.68
N MET A 108 -7.97 13.84 -7.63
CA MET A 108 -8.92 12.75 -7.49
C MET A 108 -8.80 11.74 -8.62
N LYS A 109 -8.85 12.21 -9.88
CA LYS A 109 -8.72 11.35 -11.05
C LYS A 109 -7.38 10.63 -11.07
N LYS A 110 -6.30 11.31 -10.68
CA LYS A 110 -4.98 10.68 -10.58
C LYS A 110 -4.99 9.57 -9.53
N LEU A 111 -5.22 9.91 -8.27
CA LEU A 111 -5.12 8.99 -7.14
C LEU A 111 -6.13 7.83 -7.21
N SER A 112 -7.33 8.07 -7.73
CA SER A 112 -8.35 7.02 -7.91
C SER A 112 -8.04 6.08 -9.05
N GLY A 113 -7.22 6.50 -10.00
CA GLY A 113 -6.74 5.65 -11.06
C GLY A 113 -5.37 5.04 -10.79
N LEU A 114 -4.73 5.31 -9.64
CA LEU A 114 -3.47 4.71 -9.22
C LEU A 114 -3.72 3.57 -8.22
N LEU A 115 -3.29 2.36 -8.55
CA LEU A 115 -3.30 1.24 -7.62
C LEU A 115 -2.26 1.49 -6.53
N GLN A 116 -2.53 1.06 -5.29
CA GLN A 116 -1.57 1.20 -4.20
C GLN A 116 -0.22 0.53 -4.53
N TYR A 117 -0.28 -0.65 -5.13
CA TYR A 117 0.86 -1.48 -5.48
C TYR A 117 1.44 -1.22 -6.87
N GLY A 118 0.87 -0.28 -7.64
CA GLY A 118 1.31 0.06 -8.99
C GLY A 118 1.03 -0.99 -10.08
N VAL A 119 0.99 -2.28 -9.75
CA VAL A 119 0.60 -3.36 -10.65
C VAL A 119 -0.54 -4.17 -10.05
N ASP A 120 -1.45 -4.66 -10.89
CA ASP A 120 -2.52 -5.56 -10.46
C ASP A 120 -1.90 -6.87 -9.94
N ILE A 121 -2.15 -7.21 -8.68
CA ILE A 121 -1.65 -8.45 -8.08
C ILE A 121 -2.54 -9.59 -8.62
N GLN A 122 -2.24 -10.04 -9.83
CA GLN A 122 -2.86 -11.26 -10.34
C GLN A 122 -2.37 -12.48 -9.56
N PRO A 123 -3.19 -13.54 -9.45
CA PRO A 123 -2.76 -14.81 -8.86
C PRO A 123 -1.57 -15.37 -9.64
N ILE A 124 -0.38 -15.25 -9.05
CA ILE A 124 0.86 -15.78 -9.62
C ILE A 124 0.89 -17.32 -9.51
N ALA A 125 0.16 -17.91 -8.56
CA ALA A 125 -0.09 -19.33 -8.48
C ALA A 125 -1.58 -19.60 -8.73
N LYS A 126 -1.89 -20.73 -9.38
CA LYS A 126 -3.27 -21.23 -9.58
C LYS A 126 -4.10 -21.32 -8.29
N ASP A 127 -3.45 -21.23 -7.12
CA ASP A 127 -4.04 -21.50 -5.82
C ASP A 127 -4.07 -20.27 -4.87
N THR A 128 -3.57 -19.10 -5.27
CA THR A 128 -3.56 -17.90 -4.38
C THR A 128 -3.98 -16.65 -5.14
N THR A 129 -5.27 -16.32 -5.07
CA THR A 129 -5.85 -15.05 -5.52
C THR A 129 -5.92 -14.07 -4.35
N TYR A 130 -5.05 -13.07 -4.34
CA TYR A 130 -5.26 -11.89 -3.52
C TYR A 130 -5.96 -10.80 -4.30
N ILE A 131 -7.09 -10.31 -3.80
CA ILE A 131 -7.81 -9.21 -4.42
C ILE A 131 -7.29 -7.90 -3.81
N HIS A 132 -6.24 -7.33 -4.41
CA HIS A 132 -5.69 -6.03 -4.04
C HIS A 132 -6.01 -4.98 -5.10
N SER A 133 -7.19 -4.37 -4.99
CA SER A 133 -7.66 -3.38 -5.95
C SER A 133 -7.92 -2.00 -5.36
N HIS A 134 -7.43 -1.74 -4.15
CA HIS A 134 -7.57 -0.42 -3.57
C HIS A 134 -6.57 0.56 -4.19
N THR A 135 -6.99 1.82 -4.25
CA THR A 135 -6.28 2.88 -4.95
C THR A 135 -5.64 3.82 -3.94
N ARG A 136 -4.63 4.57 -4.39
CA ARG A 136 -3.96 5.57 -3.55
C ARG A 136 -4.92 6.62 -3.02
N TYR A 137 -6.00 6.91 -3.76
CA TYR A 137 -7.06 7.79 -3.26
C TYR A 137 -7.64 7.30 -1.93
N VAL A 138 -8.01 6.01 -1.87
CA VAL A 138 -8.66 5.48 -0.67
C VAL A 138 -7.65 5.36 0.48
N HIS A 139 -6.38 5.10 0.16
CA HIS A 139 -5.28 5.14 1.10
C HIS A 139 -5.06 6.54 1.69
N SER A 140 -4.91 7.59 0.87
CA SER A 140 -4.75 8.97 1.33
C SER A 140 -5.87 9.44 2.25
N LEU A 141 -7.11 9.00 1.98
CA LEU A 141 -8.24 9.29 2.87
C LEU A 141 -8.14 8.59 4.23
N ASP A 142 -7.67 7.35 4.27
CA ASP A 142 -7.47 6.63 5.53
C ASP A 142 -6.32 7.27 6.33
N THR A 143 -5.23 7.64 5.65
CA THR A 143 -4.11 8.39 6.23
C THR A 143 -4.59 9.71 6.84
N ALA A 144 -5.45 10.45 6.12
CA ALA A 144 -6.07 11.67 6.60
C ALA A 144 -6.95 11.45 7.84
N CYS A 145 -7.76 10.39 7.87
CA CYS A 145 -8.56 10.05 9.05
C CYS A 145 -7.68 9.72 10.26
N ASN A 146 -6.60 8.95 10.05
CA ASN A 146 -5.66 8.58 11.10
C ASN A 146 -4.98 9.78 11.71
N ILE A 147 -4.46 10.71 10.89
CA ILE A 147 -3.80 11.90 11.41
C ILE A 147 -4.78 12.79 12.19
N GLU A 148 -6.02 12.92 11.73
CA GLU A 148 -7.03 13.72 12.40
C GLU A 148 -7.32 13.17 13.80
N ILE A 149 -7.52 11.85 13.92
CA ILE A 149 -7.77 11.20 15.21
C ILE A 149 -6.58 11.42 16.16
N ILE A 150 -5.36 11.15 15.68
CA ILE A 150 -4.14 11.32 16.48
C ILE A 150 -4.02 12.76 16.96
N MET A 151 -4.18 13.75 16.07
CA MET A 151 -4.00 15.16 16.41
C MET A 151 -5.10 15.69 17.34
N ARG A 152 -6.36 15.29 17.14
CA ARG A 152 -7.47 15.66 18.04
C ARG A 152 -7.24 15.14 19.45
N ASN A 153 -6.80 13.89 19.60
CA ASN A 153 -6.49 13.29 20.90
C ASN A 153 -5.29 13.94 21.60
N ASN A 154 -4.48 14.68 20.85
CA ASN A 154 -3.31 15.40 21.35
C ASN A 154 -3.51 16.92 21.41
N TRP A 155 -4.77 17.39 21.34
CA TRP A 155 -5.15 18.79 21.54
C TRP A 155 -4.47 19.77 20.59
N PHE A 156 -4.10 19.32 19.38
CA PHE A 156 -3.68 20.23 18.31
C PHE A 156 -4.83 21.17 17.95
N THR A 157 -4.50 22.35 17.44
CA THR A 157 -5.52 23.32 17.02
C THR A 157 -6.27 22.81 15.79
N GLU A 158 -7.53 23.22 15.61
CA GLU A 158 -8.31 22.89 14.40
C GLU A 158 -7.61 23.34 13.12
N GLU A 159 -6.85 24.44 13.19
CA GLU A 159 -6.06 24.93 12.06
C GLU A 159 -4.96 23.95 11.68
N GLU A 160 -4.14 23.52 12.64
CA GLU A 160 -3.09 22.51 12.41
C GLU A 160 -3.68 21.19 11.91
N ILE A 161 -4.80 20.74 12.48
CA ILE A 161 -5.50 19.51 12.06
C ILE A 161 -5.93 19.63 10.59
N LYS A 162 -6.56 20.74 10.19
CA LYS A 162 -6.98 20.96 8.81
C LYS A 162 -5.78 20.94 7.85
N LYS A 163 -4.69 21.63 8.19
CA LYS A 163 -3.47 21.65 7.37
C LYS A 163 -2.85 20.25 7.23
N ALA A 164 -2.83 19.47 8.31
CA ALA A 164 -2.31 18.11 8.32
C ALA A 164 -3.17 17.13 7.49
N ILE A 165 -4.49 17.28 7.53
CA ILE A 165 -5.41 16.52 6.65
C ILE A 165 -5.10 16.81 5.17
N ILE A 166 -4.89 18.09 4.81
CA ILE A 166 -4.51 18.46 3.44
C ILE A 166 -3.19 17.79 3.04
N ALA A 167 -2.18 17.83 3.91
CA ALA A 167 -0.92 17.16 3.64
C ALA A 167 -1.09 15.65 3.43
N CYS A 168 -1.92 14.98 4.23
CA CYS A 168 -2.24 13.56 4.06
C CYS A 168 -3.01 13.27 2.76
N CYS A 169 -3.94 14.12 2.37
CA CYS A 169 -4.65 13.94 1.09
C CYS A 169 -3.71 14.13 -0.12
N LEU A 170 -2.62 14.89 0.03
CA LEU A 170 -1.68 15.22 -1.04
C LEU A 170 -0.38 14.39 -1.03
N HIS A 171 -0.07 13.65 0.04
CA HIS A 171 1.25 13.01 0.19
C HIS A 171 1.63 12.10 -0.99
N ASP A 172 0.64 11.37 -1.51
CA ASP A 172 0.75 10.46 -2.65
C ASP A 172 0.40 11.09 -4.01
N VAL A 173 0.05 12.39 -4.06
CA VAL A 173 -0.40 13.01 -5.31
C VAL A 173 0.70 13.03 -6.36
N ALA A 174 1.96 13.00 -5.93
CA ALA A 174 3.12 13.01 -6.81
C ALA A 174 3.54 11.62 -7.31
N THR A 175 2.94 10.54 -6.78
CA THR A 175 3.29 9.17 -7.18
C THR A 175 3.15 9.01 -8.70
N PRO A 176 4.18 8.50 -9.39
CA PRO A 176 4.06 8.18 -10.81
C PRO A 176 3.17 6.95 -11.01
N ALA A 177 2.56 6.80 -12.18
CA ALA A 177 1.93 5.53 -12.56
C ALA A 177 2.91 4.35 -12.36
N PHE A 178 2.37 3.21 -11.95
CA PHE A 178 3.09 2.03 -11.47
C PHE A 178 3.89 2.20 -10.16
N GLY A 179 3.83 3.36 -9.50
CA GLY A 179 4.34 3.55 -8.13
C GLY A 179 5.85 3.29 -7.96
N ASP A 180 6.20 2.48 -6.96
CA ASP A 180 7.58 2.16 -6.55
C ASP A 180 8.45 1.65 -7.68
N LEU A 181 7.86 0.88 -8.59
CA LEU A 181 8.49 0.43 -9.81
C LEU A 181 9.13 1.59 -10.59
N THR A 182 8.32 2.61 -10.89
CA THR A 182 8.77 3.74 -11.69
C THR A 182 9.80 4.56 -10.94
N MET A 183 9.63 4.72 -9.62
CA MET A 183 10.59 5.41 -8.75
C MET A 183 11.94 4.67 -8.65
N LYS A 184 11.94 3.34 -8.76
CA LYS A 184 13.16 2.52 -8.80
C LYS A 184 13.87 2.67 -10.14
N ALA A 185 13.11 2.64 -11.24
CA ALA A 185 13.64 2.83 -12.59
C ALA A 185 14.20 4.25 -12.80
N PHE A 186 13.55 5.25 -12.21
CA PHE A 186 13.89 6.67 -12.31
C PHE A 186 13.89 7.33 -10.92
N PRO A 187 15.00 7.27 -10.16
CA PRO A 187 15.08 7.82 -8.81
C PRO A 187 14.79 9.32 -8.68
N THR A 188 14.86 10.07 -9.79
CA THR A 188 14.47 11.48 -9.86
C THR A 188 12.95 11.69 -9.74
N LEU A 189 12.14 10.64 -9.98
CA LEU A 189 10.69 10.66 -9.89
C LEU A 189 10.15 10.22 -8.53
N LYS A 190 11.02 10.11 -7.51
CA LYS A 190 10.57 9.84 -6.14
C LYS A 190 9.60 10.92 -5.68
N GLU A 191 8.47 10.51 -5.09
CA GLU A 191 7.38 11.37 -4.62
C GLU A 191 7.87 12.59 -3.85
N GLU A 192 8.69 12.37 -2.81
CA GLU A 192 9.23 13.45 -1.96
C GLU A 192 10.08 14.47 -2.73
N ASN A 193 10.70 14.08 -3.85
CA ASN A 193 11.49 14.98 -4.69
C ASN A 193 10.63 15.66 -5.75
N TRP A 194 9.65 14.93 -6.26
CA TRP A 194 8.83 15.31 -7.41
C TRP A 194 7.59 16.10 -7.04
N PHE A 195 7.22 16.14 -5.76
CA PHE A 195 6.01 16.81 -5.28
C PHE A 195 5.89 18.27 -5.73
N SER A 196 6.95 19.08 -5.57
CA SER A 196 6.92 20.49 -5.98
C SER A 196 6.75 20.65 -7.49
N ASP A 197 7.43 19.82 -8.29
CA ASP A 197 7.36 19.84 -9.74
C ASP A 197 5.97 19.41 -10.24
N TYR A 198 5.39 18.38 -9.62
CA TYR A 198 4.01 17.95 -9.88
C TYR A 198 3.01 19.09 -9.62
N MET A 199 3.13 19.73 -8.46
CA MET A 199 2.21 20.80 -8.05
C MET A 199 2.39 22.08 -8.89
N ALA A 200 3.58 22.32 -9.44
CA ALA A 200 3.83 23.44 -10.36
C ALA A 200 3.03 23.34 -11.68
N HIS A 201 2.52 22.16 -12.04
CA HIS A 201 1.60 21.99 -13.17
C HIS A 201 0.17 22.46 -12.88
N TYR A 202 -0.17 22.75 -11.63
CA TYR A 202 -1.51 23.15 -11.17
C TYR A 202 -1.46 24.41 -10.28
N PRO A 203 -0.88 25.52 -10.75
CA PRO A 203 -0.65 26.72 -9.93
C PRO A 203 -1.94 27.32 -9.35
N GLU A 204 -3.05 27.24 -10.08
CA GLU A 204 -4.36 27.67 -9.59
C GLU A 204 -4.86 26.83 -8.41
N ARG A 205 -4.61 25.51 -8.42
CA ARG A 205 -4.97 24.60 -7.32
C ARG A 205 -4.09 24.84 -6.09
N VAL A 206 -2.81 25.09 -6.32
CA VAL A 206 -1.89 25.49 -5.25
C VAL A 206 -2.40 26.77 -4.60
N ALA A 207 -2.65 27.83 -5.37
CA ALA A 207 -3.15 29.10 -4.85
C ALA A 207 -4.50 28.96 -4.11
N GLU A 208 -5.39 28.09 -4.59
CA GLU A 208 -6.66 27.76 -3.94
C GLU A 208 -6.44 27.11 -2.56
N ILE A 209 -5.56 26.10 -2.48
CA ILE A 209 -5.22 25.42 -1.22
C ILE A 209 -4.58 26.40 -0.24
N GLU A 210 -3.57 27.15 -0.69
CA GLU A 210 -2.82 28.08 0.18
C GLU A 210 -3.75 29.15 0.76
N LYS A 211 -4.65 29.70 -0.07
CA LYS A 211 -5.63 30.70 0.36
C LYS A 211 -6.70 30.12 1.29
N THR A 212 -7.15 28.89 1.05
CA THR A 212 -8.29 28.30 1.78
C THR A 212 -7.88 27.83 3.18
N PHE A 213 -6.68 27.28 3.31
CA PHE A 213 -6.20 26.66 4.55
C PHE A 213 -5.07 27.44 5.23
N ASP A 214 -4.69 28.60 4.69
CA ASP A 214 -3.61 29.45 5.21
C ASP A 214 -2.31 28.66 5.46
N VAL A 215 -1.94 27.83 4.48
CA VAL A 215 -0.80 26.91 4.54
C VAL A 215 0.02 27.05 3.27
N SER A 216 1.34 27.11 3.37
CA SER A 216 2.17 27.16 2.16
C SER A 216 2.42 25.76 1.60
N LEU A 217 2.60 25.65 0.29
CA LEU A 217 2.99 24.38 -0.32
C LEU A 217 4.34 23.86 0.21
N SER A 218 5.26 24.78 0.52
CA SER A 218 6.58 24.48 1.11
C SER A 218 6.45 23.81 2.49
N GLU A 219 5.50 24.28 3.31
CA GLU A 219 5.20 23.72 4.62
C GLU A 219 4.61 22.30 4.48
N ILE A 220 3.62 22.11 3.59
CA ILE A 220 3.07 20.77 3.29
C ILE A 220 4.18 19.82 2.83
N HIS A 221 5.06 20.28 1.93
CA HIS A 221 6.16 19.47 1.41
C HIS A 221 7.16 19.06 2.50
N THR A 222 7.39 19.95 3.48
CA THR A 222 8.23 19.66 4.65
C THR A 222 7.63 18.53 5.49
N TRP A 223 6.31 18.52 5.69
CA TRP A 223 5.63 17.43 6.40
C TRP A 223 5.63 16.12 5.61
N ILE A 224 5.43 16.17 4.29
CA ILE A 224 5.52 14.97 3.42
C ILE A 224 6.92 14.35 3.47
N LYS A 225 7.97 15.17 3.67
CA LYS A 225 9.35 14.70 3.93
C LYS A 225 9.57 14.21 5.37
N ASN A 226 8.51 13.95 6.11
CA ASN A 226 8.52 13.46 7.49
C ASN A 226 9.26 14.39 8.47
N GLN A 227 9.29 15.70 8.18
CA GLN A 227 9.98 16.68 9.02
C GLN A 227 9.02 17.34 10.01
N GLY A 228 9.53 17.64 11.21
CA GLY A 228 8.73 18.18 12.31
C GLY A 228 7.78 17.16 12.95
N THR A 229 6.99 17.61 13.92
CA THR A 229 6.07 16.73 14.66
C THR A 229 4.92 16.24 13.77
N ILE A 230 4.30 17.13 12.98
CA ILE A 230 3.21 16.77 12.06
C ILE A 230 3.71 15.79 10.99
N GLY A 231 4.88 16.01 10.38
CA GLY A 231 5.45 15.08 9.40
C GLY A 231 5.71 13.68 9.98
N LYS A 232 6.16 13.59 11.23
CA LYS A 232 6.32 12.28 11.90
C LYS A 232 4.98 11.60 12.22
N ILE A 233 3.94 12.36 12.53
CA ILE A 233 2.59 11.81 12.72
C ILE A 233 2.06 11.30 11.37
N LEU A 234 2.29 12.03 10.28
CA LEU A 234 1.92 11.63 8.92
C LEU A 234 2.58 10.29 8.53
N ASP A 235 3.88 10.13 8.77
CA ASP A 235 4.60 8.85 8.53
C ASP A 235 3.98 7.67 9.30
N ILE A 236 3.51 7.91 10.53
CA ILE A 236 2.83 6.88 11.32
C ILE A 236 1.44 6.60 10.77
N ALA A 237 0.66 7.65 10.49
CA ALA A 237 -0.70 7.55 9.97
C ALA A 237 -0.76 6.80 8.64
N ASP A 238 0.18 7.08 7.73
CA ASP A 238 0.36 6.39 6.45
C ASP A 238 0.60 4.89 6.66
N ARG A 239 1.57 4.53 7.51
CA ARG A 239 1.88 3.13 7.82
C ARG A 239 0.73 2.37 8.43
N LEU A 240 -0.03 3.00 9.32
CA LEU A 240 -1.25 2.42 9.88
C LEU A 240 -2.31 2.22 8.79
N ALA A 241 -2.49 3.20 7.91
CA ALA A 241 -3.50 3.17 6.85
C ALA A 241 -3.27 2.03 5.86
N TYR A 242 -2.08 1.93 5.25
CA TYR A 242 -1.84 0.84 4.29
C TYR A 242 -1.82 -0.53 4.98
N THR A 243 -1.21 -0.65 6.16
CA THR A 243 -1.12 -1.94 6.86
C THR A 243 -2.53 -2.47 7.17
N ALA A 244 -3.42 -1.62 7.66
CA ALA A 244 -4.79 -2.03 8.00
C ALA A 244 -5.58 -2.47 6.76
N ARG A 245 -5.44 -1.72 5.67
CA ARG A 245 -6.12 -1.99 4.40
C ARG A 245 -5.63 -3.28 3.76
N ASP A 246 -4.33 -3.54 3.82
CA ASP A 246 -3.70 -4.71 3.23
C ASP A 246 -4.01 -5.99 4.01
N VAL A 247 -4.02 -5.89 5.34
CA VAL A 247 -4.51 -6.96 6.21
C VAL A 247 -5.98 -7.26 5.92
N SER A 248 -6.83 -6.24 5.74
CA SER A 248 -8.23 -6.43 5.36
C SER A 248 -8.40 -7.11 4.00
N SER A 249 -7.55 -6.80 3.02
CA SER A 249 -7.53 -7.49 1.73
C SER A 249 -7.12 -8.96 1.87
N VAL A 250 -6.07 -9.27 2.63
CA VAL A 250 -5.65 -10.66 2.90
C VAL A 250 -6.76 -11.44 3.58
N HIS A 251 -7.38 -10.86 4.60
CA HIS A 251 -8.52 -11.42 5.32
C HIS A 251 -9.68 -11.77 4.40
N THR A 252 -10.02 -10.87 3.48
CA THR A 252 -11.07 -11.10 2.48
C THR A 252 -10.73 -12.30 1.59
N SER A 253 -9.47 -12.49 1.22
CA SER A 253 -9.02 -13.68 0.49
C SER A 253 -9.09 -14.96 1.33
N MET A 254 -8.82 -14.90 2.64
CA MET A 254 -9.03 -16.05 3.55
C MET A 254 -10.49 -16.49 3.54
N VAL A 255 -11.40 -15.50 3.63
CA VAL A 255 -12.85 -15.72 3.66
C VAL A 255 -13.40 -16.39 2.42
N LEU A 256 -12.68 -16.24 1.32
CA LEU A 256 -13.07 -16.85 0.07
C LEU A 256 -12.50 -18.24 -0.16
N GLY A 257 -11.84 -18.81 0.86
CA GLY A 257 -11.25 -20.14 0.77
C GLY A 257 -10.08 -20.21 -0.21
N TYR A 258 -9.45 -19.07 -0.53
CA TYR A 258 -8.29 -19.03 -1.44
C TYR A 258 -6.98 -19.43 -0.75
N GLN A 259 -7.01 -20.14 0.38
CA GLN A 259 -5.84 -20.34 1.23
C GLN A 259 -5.69 -21.77 1.74
N LYS A 260 -4.43 -22.10 2.07
CA LYS A 260 -3.99 -23.38 2.65
C LYS A 260 -3.80 -23.22 4.17
N ASP A 261 -4.02 -24.30 4.91
CA ASP A 261 -4.04 -24.31 6.39
C ASP A 261 -2.70 -23.91 7.06
N ASP A 262 -1.59 -23.94 6.32
CA ASP A 262 -0.22 -23.64 6.81
C ASP A 262 0.37 -22.35 6.21
N ALA A 263 -0.47 -21.45 5.68
CA ALA A 263 -0.01 -20.25 5.00
C ALA A 263 0.21 -19.06 5.99
N PRO A 264 1.14 -18.13 5.73
CA PRO A 264 1.37 -16.91 6.53
C PRO A 264 0.09 -16.11 6.88
N GLU A 265 -0.95 -16.24 6.08
CA GLU A 265 -2.24 -15.62 6.25
C GLU A 265 -3.00 -16.14 7.48
N LYS A 266 -2.77 -17.40 7.89
CA LYS A 266 -3.30 -17.91 9.16
C LYS A 266 -2.76 -17.11 10.33
N THR A 267 -1.46 -16.82 10.35
CA THR A 267 -0.85 -15.96 11.40
C THR A 267 -1.44 -14.56 11.38
N ILE A 268 -1.67 -13.98 10.19
CA ILE A 268 -2.36 -12.69 10.07
C ILE A 268 -3.77 -12.76 10.67
N GLY A 269 -4.55 -13.79 10.30
CA GLY A 269 -5.89 -14.03 10.82
C GLY A 269 -5.92 -14.28 12.33
N ASP A 270 -4.95 -15.00 12.89
CA ASP A 270 -4.85 -15.28 14.31
C ASP A 270 -4.55 -14.00 15.12
N ILE A 271 -3.67 -13.13 14.60
CA ILE A 271 -3.38 -11.83 15.23
C ILE A 271 -4.62 -10.94 15.22
N THR A 272 -5.32 -10.83 14.08
CA THR A 272 -6.53 -9.99 13.98
C THR A 272 -7.72 -10.55 14.75
N LYS A 273 -7.84 -11.87 14.89
CA LYS A 273 -8.84 -12.53 15.76
C LYS A 273 -8.63 -12.19 17.24
N LYS A 274 -7.38 -12.13 17.68
CA LYS A 274 -7.03 -11.87 19.08
C LYS A 274 -7.38 -10.44 19.50
N ASP A 275 -7.22 -9.46 18.61
CA ASP A 275 -7.61 -8.07 18.84
C ASP A 275 -8.30 -7.48 17.59
N PRO A 276 -9.64 -7.50 17.51
CA PRO A 276 -10.37 -6.94 16.38
C PRO A 276 -10.26 -5.41 16.28
N TYR A 277 -9.83 -4.75 17.35
CA TYR A 277 -9.60 -3.31 17.44
C TYR A 277 -8.12 -2.95 17.36
N LEU A 278 -7.30 -3.83 16.77
CA LEU A 278 -5.85 -3.63 16.73
C LEU A 278 -5.45 -2.26 16.15
N PHE A 279 -6.12 -1.83 15.08
CA PHE A 279 -5.84 -0.55 14.42
C PHE A 279 -6.45 0.68 15.11
N ASP A 280 -7.19 0.48 16.20
CA ASP A 280 -7.62 1.57 17.10
C ASP A 280 -6.44 2.20 17.86
N ILE A 281 -5.22 1.68 17.65
CA ILE A 281 -3.98 2.23 18.19
C ILE A 281 -3.81 3.73 17.88
N MET A 282 -4.40 4.25 16.79
CA MET A 282 -4.35 5.66 16.45
C MET A 282 -5.02 6.55 17.52
N MET A 283 -5.93 5.99 18.33
CA MET A 283 -6.51 6.65 19.51
C MET A 283 -5.57 6.62 20.72
N GLU A 284 -4.56 5.75 20.70
CA GLU A 284 -3.63 5.48 21.80
C GLU A 284 -2.21 5.98 21.49
N ILE A 285 -2.10 7.00 20.63
CA ILE A 285 -0.85 7.71 20.36
C ILE A 285 -0.89 9.03 21.13
N SER A 286 0.12 9.27 21.96
CA SER A 286 0.33 10.55 22.62
C SER A 286 1.49 11.32 22.01
N VAL A 287 1.39 12.64 22.02
CA VAL A 287 2.40 13.58 21.52
C VAL A 287 2.74 14.55 22.64
N LYS A 288 3.96 14.46 23.17
CA LYS A 288 4.42 15.32 24.26
C LYS A 288 5.86 15.75 24.00
N ASP A 289 6.16 17.05 24.16
CA ASP A 289 7.51 17.60 23.98
C ASP A 289 8.15 17.18 22.62
N ASN A 290 7.34 17.17 21.54
CA ASN A 290 7.71 16.71 20.20
C ASN A 290 8.12 15.22 20.09
N GLN A 291 7.80 14.41 21.09
CA GLN A 291 7.93 12.96 21.07
C GLN A 291 6.57 12.32 20.83
N ILE A 292 6.52 11.31 19.97
CA ILE A 292 5.34 10.51 19.68
C ILE A 292 5.50 9.19 20.42
N VAL A 293 4.56 8.86 21.29
CA VAL A 293 4.58 7.68 22.16
C VAL A 293 3.33 6.86 21.94
N PHE A 294 3.50 5.56 21.72
CA PHE A 294 2.38 4.61 21.69
C PHE A 294 2.08 4.16 23.12
N GLU A 295 0.85 4.42 23.56
CA GLU A 295 0.38 4.11 24.91
C GLU A 295 0.10 2.61 25.08
N ASN A 296 -0.24 1.93 23.99
CA ASN A 296 -0.49 0.49 23.97
C ASN A 296 0.65 -0.28 23.29
N THR A 297 1.58 -0.74 24.12
CA THR A 297 2.75 -1.50 23.67
C THR A 297 2.35 -2.77 22.91
N GLU A 298 1.38 -3.53 23.42
CA GLU A 298 1.00 -4.83 22.86
C GLU A 298 0.34 -4.69 21.49
N ARG A 299 -0.54 -3.70 21.30
CA ARG A 299 -1.11 -3.40 19.97
C ARG A 299 -0.04 -2.98 18.98
N LEU A 300 0.92 -2.15 19.39
CA LEU A 300 2.02 -1.77 18.50
C LEU A 300 2.83 -2.98 18.06
N LYS A 301 3.18 -3.89 18.98
CA LYS A 301 3.89 -5.14 18.65
C LYS A 301 3.14 -5.93 17.59
N ASN A 302 1.84 -6.16 17.81
CA ASN A 302 0.99 -6.94 16.91
C ASN A 302 0.85 -6.28 15.53
N ILE A 303 0.75 -4.95 15.45
CA ILE A 303 0.76 -4.22 14.17
C ILE A 303 2.10 -4.38 13.44
N LEU A 304 3.23 -4.27 14.16
CA LEU A 304 4.55 -4.42 13.54
C LEU A 304 4.79 -5.85 13.06
N LEU A 305 4.29 -6.86 13.77
CA LEU A 305 4.27 -8.25 13.33
C LEU A 305 3.42 -8.41 12.06
N LEU A 306 2.18 -7.90 12.05
CA LEU A 306 1.34 -7.91 10.84
C LEU A 306 2.07 -7.27 9.66
N ARG A 307 2.63 -6.08 9.86
CA ARG A 307 3.38 -5.36 8.82
C ARG A 307 4.57 -6.18 8.31
N ALA A 308 5.31 -6.87 9.19
CA ALA A 308 6.40 -7.76 8.78
C ALA A 308 5.90 -8.97 7.97
N HIS A 309 4.75 -9.55 8.34
CA HIS A 309 4.11 -10.61 7.54
C HIS A 309 3.66 -10.09 6.18
N MET A 310 3.02 -8.91 6.12
CA MET A 310 2.60 -8.28 4.86
C MET A 310 3.78 -8.02 3.92
N HIS A 311 4.94 -7.58 4.46
CA HIS A 311 6.17 -7.45 3.68
C HIS A 311 6.64 -8.76 3.07
N ASN A 312 6.61 -9.86 3.83
CA ASN A 312 7.03 -11.15 3.32
C ASN A 312 6.06 -11.75 2.30
N LEU A 313 4.76 -11.54 2.52
CA LEU A 313 3.68 -12.12 1.72
C LEU A 313 3.46 -11.36 0.41
N ILE A 314 3.36 -10.03 0.50
CA ILE A 314 2.92 -9.16 -0.59
C ILE A 314 4.06 -8.28 -1.07
N TYR A 315 4.53 -7.35 -0.24
CA TYR A 315 5.38 -6.26 -0.72
C TYR A 315 6.71 -6.75 -1.27
N LEU A 316 7.20 -7.92 -0.83
CA LEU A 316 8.46 -8.54 -1.27
C LEU A 316 8.23 -9.95 -1.82
N ASN A 317 7.05 -10.16 -2.39
CA ASN A 317 6.77 -11.35 -3.17
C ASN A 317 7.74 -11.37 -4.38
N PRO A 318 8.59 -12.40 -4.51
CA PRO A 318 9.61 -12.45 -5.57
C PRO A 318 9.03 -12.30 -6.98
N TYR A 319 7.83 -12.80 -7.21
CA TYR A 319 7.20 -12.75 -8.53
C TYR A 319 6.63 -11.37 -8.86
N LEU A 320 6.04 -10.68 -7.87
CA LEU A 320 5.64 -9.27 -8.04
C LEU A 320 6.86 -8.40 -8.32
N TRP A 321 7.94 -8.59 -7.55
CA TRP A 321 9.20 -7.90 -7.75
C TRP A 321 9.84 -8.17 -9.12
N THR A 322 9.71 -9.40 -9.62
CA THR A 322 10.18 -9.77 -10.97
C THR A 322 9.42 -9.01 -12.03
N ARG A 323 8.09 -8.97 -11.91
CA ARG A 323 7.23 -8.22 -12.83
C ARG A 323 7.60 -6.76 -12.80
N GLU A 324 7.61 -6.15 -11.61
CA GLU A 324 8.01 -4.76 -11.43
C GLU A 324 9.35 -4.51 -12.10
N GLU A 325 10.42 -5.18 -11.70
CA GLU A 325 11.74 -4.95 -12.27
C GLU A 325 11.76 -4.99 -13.80
N TYR A 326 11.08 -5.97 -14.40
CA TYR A 326 11.01 -6.09 -15.84
C TYR A 326 10.32 -4.90 -16.51
N PHE A 327 9.18 -4.44 -15.99
CA PHE A 327 8.55 -3.22 -16.48
C PHE A 327 9.48 -2.02 -16.34
N GLY A 328 10.25 -1.94 -15.26
CA GLY A 328 11.18 -0.84 -15.00
C GLY A 328 12.27 -0.80 -16.05
N LEU A 329 12.82 -1.98 -16.39
CA LEU A 329 13.79 -2.14 -17.47
C LEU A 329 13.18 -1.78 -18.84
N ILE A 330 11.92 -2.11 -19.10
CA ILE A 330 11.23 -1.68 -20.34
C ILE A 330 11.12 -0.15 -20.39
N LEU A 331 10.69 0.49 -19.30
CA LEU A 331 10.57 1.95 -19.27
C LEU A 331 11.94 2.61 -19.47
N GLN A 332 13.00 2.10 -18.84
CA GLN A 332 14.37 2.56 -19.07
C GLN A 332 14.80 2.40 -20.52
N TYR A 333 14.52 1.24 -21.14
CA TYR A 333 14.81 0.99 -22.55
C TYR A 333 14.14 2.03 -23.45
N LEU A 334 12.85 2.32 -23.24
CA LEU A 334 12.13 3.30 -24.03
C LEU A 334 12.72 4.70 -23.92
N VAL A 335 13.24 5.07 -22.74
CA VAL A 335 13.88 6.38 -22.54
C VAL A 335 15.30 6.42 -23.11
N GLU A 336 16.12 5.41 -22.83
CA GLU A 336 17.52 5.36 -23.26
C GLU A 336 17.68 5.23 -24.78
N GLU A 337 16.77 4.53 -25.44
CA GLU A 337 16.74 4.39 -26.91
C GLU A 337 15.94 5.49 -27.62
N TRP A 338 15.57 6.56 -26.89
CA TRP A 338 14.91 7.75 -27.43
C TRP A 338 13.54 7.51 -28.07
N PHE A 339 12.87 6.41 -27.71
CA PHE A 339 11.46 6.22 -28.06
C PHE A 339 10.58 7.21 -27.27
N LEU A 340 10.91 7.43 -25.99
CA LEU A 340 10.26 8.41 -25.11
C LEU A 340 11.30 9.36 -24.52
N SER A 341 11.06 10.67 -24.57
CA SER A 341 11.81 11.58 -23.71
C SER A 341 11.37 11.39 -22.24
N LEU A 342 12.25 11.71 -21.29
CA LEU A 342 11.88 11.68 -19.86
C LEU A 342 10.68 12.60 -19.57
N GLU A 343 10.59 13.75 -20.25
CA GLU A 343 9.44 14.66 -20.14
C GLU A 343 8.15 14.03 -20.68
N GLN A 344 8.21 13.30 -21.79
CA GLN A 344 7.06 12.55 -22.32
C GLN A 344 6.64 11.45 -21.35
N LEU A 345 7.61 10.70 -20.79
CA LEU A 345 7.35 9.70 -19.77
C LEU A 345 6.71 10.33 -18.53
N GLN A 346 7.20 11.47 -18.04
CA GLN A 346 6.58 12.19 -16.91
C GLN A 346 5.14 12.59 -17.22
N LYS A 347 4.89 13.19 -18.39
CA LYS A 347 3.54 13.55 -18.87
C LYS A 347 2.60 12.37 -18.95
N TRP A 348 3.15 11.21 -19.29
CA TRP A 348 2.45 9.95 -19.27
C TRP A 348 2.10 9.57 -17.83
N LEU A 349 3.11 9.40 -16.98
CA LEU A 349 2.97 8.95 -15.60
C LEU A 349 2.07 9.86 -14.72
N TYR A 350 1.79 11.10 -15.16
CA TYR A 350 0.84 12.00 -14.50
C TYR A 350 -0.64 11.61 -14.59
N LYS A 351 -1.05 10.80 -15.56
CA LYS A 351 -2.48 10.65 -15.91
C LYS A 351 -3.27 9.61 -15.12
N SER A 352 -2.61 8.75 -14.32
CA SER A 352 -3.11 7.53 -13.60
C SER A 352 -2.80 6.18 -14.28
N ASP A 353 -2.84 5.06 -13.53
CA ASP A 353 -2.67 3.69 -14.05
C ASP A 353 -3.86 3.28 -14.94
N THR A 354 -5.06 3.80 -14.68
CA THR A 354 -6.19 3.60 -15.61
C THR A 354 -6.03 4.35 -16.93
N GLY A 355 -5.25 5.44 -16.92
CA GLY A 355 -4.89 6.21 -18.11
C GLY A 355 -3.59 5.78 -18.77
N ILE A 356 -2.81 4.90 -18.12
CA ILE A 356 -1.62 4.19 -18.62
C ILE A 356 -1.63 2.81 -18.00
N ASN A 357 -2.37 1.90 -18.62
CA ASN A 357 -2.28 0.51 -18.25
C ASN A 357 -1.14 -0.15 -19.03
N GLU A 358 -0.75 -1.33 -18.57
CA GLU A 358 0.13 -2.25 -19.27
C GLU A 358 -0.22 -2.36 -20.77
N SER A 359 -1.52 -2.35 -21.12
CA SER A 359 -1.99 -2.38 -22.50
C SER A 359 -1.58 -1.17 -23.34
N MET A 360 -1.50 0.03 -22.78
CA MET A 360 -1.03 1.22 -23.50
C MET A 360 0.48 1.19 -23.74
N LEU A 361 1.25 0.72 -22.75
CA LEU A 361 2.69 0.50 -22.94
C LEU A 361 2.93 -0.55 -24.02
N LEU A 362 2.19 -1.66 -23.98
CA LEU A 362 2.16 -2.70 -24.99
C LEU A 362 1.76 -2.19 -26.37
N GLU A 363 0.69 -1.42 -26.47
CA GLU A 363 0.22 -0.82 -27.72
C GLU A 363 1.28 0.11 -28.29
N TYR A 364 1.94 0.92 -27.44
CA TYR A 364 3.04 1.77 -27.86
C TYR A 364 4.23 0.95 -28.37
N MET A 365 4.63 -0.10 -27.64
CA MET A 365 5.70 -0.99 -28.06
C MET A 365 5.37 -1.68 -29.40
N HIS A 366 4.14 -2.13 -29.59
CA HIS A 366 3.66 -2.73 -30.84
C HIS A 366 3.66 -1.71 -31.99
N LYS A 367 3.12 -0.51 -31.78
CA LYS A 367 3.10 0.57 -32.80
C LYS A 367 4.51 0.98 -33.25
N ASN A 368 5.50 0.86 -32.39
CA ASN A 368 6.89 1.17 -32.68
C ASN A 368 7.71 -0.07 -33.12
N ASN A 369 7.05 -1.19 -33.44
CA ASN A 369 7.67 -2.47 -33.84
C ASN A 369 8.73 -2.99 -32.84
N ILE A 370 8.53 -2.74 -31.55
CA ILE A 370 9.40 -3.23 -30.46
C ILE A 370 9.00 -4.67 -30.05
N ILE A 371 7.75 -5.06 -30.28
CA ILE A 371 7.23 -6.42 -30.00
C ILE A 371 6.26 -6.83 -31.13
N ASP A 372 6.39 -8.07 -31.63
CA ASP A 372 5.56 -8.60 -32.73
C ASP A 372 4.25 -9.25 -32.25
N HIS A 373 4.21 -9.69 -31.00
CA HIS A 373 3.06 -10.30 -30.32
C HIS A 373 3.08 -9.80 -28.89
N ASP A 374 1.92 -9.64 -28.26
CA ASP A 374 1.78 -9.25 -26.84
C ASP A 374 2.59 -10.22 -25.96
N PRO A 375 3.83 -9.88 -25.57
CA PRO A 375 4.57 -10.73 -24.69
C PRO A 375 3.93 -10.51 -23.33
N VAL A 376 3.91 -9.27 -22.85
CA VAL A 376 3.68 -8.87 -21.46
C VAL A 376 2.38 -9.42 -20.86
N ALA A 377 1.33 -9.68 -21.66
CA ALA A 377 0.12 -10.38 -21.20
C ALA A 377 0.35 -11.82 -20.66
N ARG A 378 1.53 -12.41 -20.85
CA ARG A 378 1.90 -13.66 -20.18
C ARG A 378 2.81 -13.32 -19.00
N HIS A 379 2.29 -13.38 -17.78
CA HIS A 379 3.04 -13.26 -16.51
C HIS A 379 4.16 -14.32 -16.32
N ASP A 380 4.58 -15.01 -17.38
CA ASP A 380 5.42 -16.18 -17.44
C ASP A 380 6.76 -15.94 -18.18
N PHE A 381 7.21 -14.70 -18.40
CA PHE A 381 8.49 -14.48 -19.11
C PHE A 381 9.70 -14.93 -18.33
N PHE A 382 9.67 -14.70 -17.02
CA PHE A 382 10.81 -14.92 -16.16
C PHE A 382 10.47 -15.96 -15.11
N ASP A 383 11.43 -16.83 -14.87
CA ASP A 383 11.51 -17.54 -13.61
C ASP A 383 12.32 -16.70 -12.62
N VAL A 384 12.07 -16.94 -11.34
CA VAL A 384 12.80 -16.32 -10.25
C VAL A 384 13.38 -17.40 -9.36
N ALA A 385 14.69 -17.36 -9.16
CA ALA A 385 15.33 -18.12 -8.09
C ALA A 385 15.51 -17.22 -6.87
N VAL A 386 14.92 -17.64 -5.75
CA VAL A 386 15.05 -16.97 -4.45
C VAL A 386 16.25 -17.57 -3.73
N CYS A 387 17.29 -16.78 -3.56
CA CYS A 387 18.51 -17.16 -2.87
C CYS A 387 18.55 -16.53 -1.48
N THR A 388 19.08 -17.27 -0.51
CA THR A 388 19.24 -16.85 0.90
C THR A 388 20.49 -16.00 1.12
N SER A 389 21.45 -16.07 0.19
CA SER A 389 22.72 -15.35 0.27
C SER A 389 23.15 -14.83 -1.09
N LYS A 390 24.11 -13.89 -1.05
CA LYS A 390 24.77 -13.36 -2.25
C LYS A 390 25.56 -14.45 -2.97
N GLU A 391 26.26 -15.30 -2.22
CA GLU A 391 27.09 -16.38 -2.75
C GLU A 391 26.23 -17.41 -3.50
N GLU A 392 25.07 -17.76 -2.93
CA GLU A 392 24.08 -18.61 -3.58
C GLU A 392 23.55 -17.99 -4.88
N ALA A 393 23.25 -16.68 -4.87
CA ALA A 393 22.83 -15.99 -6.08
C ALA A 393 23.92 -16.00 -7.17
N ILE A 394 25.19 -15.74 -6.81
CA ILE A 394 26.31 -15.83 -7.76
C ILE A 394 26.44 -17.24 -8.33
N ALA A 395 26.40 -18.27 -7.47
CA ALA A 395 26.47 -19.65 -7.89
C ALA A 395 25.32 -20.00 -8.85
N LYS A 396 24.09 -19.54 -8.56
CA LYS A 396 22.93 -19.75 -9.41
C LYS A 396 23.06 -19.07 -10.77
N ILE A 397 23.55 -17.83 -10.82
CA ILE A 397 23.82 -17.12 -12.07
C ILE A 397 24.86 -17.87 -12.92
N GLN A 398 25.93 -18.38 -12.29
CA GLN A 398 26.96 -19.16 -12.97
C GLN A 398 26.45 -20.51 -13.49
N GLU A 399 25.57 -21.18 -12.74
CA GLU A 399 24.88 -22.39 -13.18
C GLU A 399 24.02 -22.10 -14.43
N LEU A 400 23.15 -21.09 -14.35
CA LEU A 400 22.24 -20.70 -15.44
C LEU A 400 22.99 -20.32 -16.73
N LYS A 401 24.12 -19.59 -16.62
CA LYS A 401 24.96 -19.25 -17.78
C LYS A 401 25.65 -20.47 -18.42
N LYS A 402 25.84 -21.57 -17.68
CA LYS A 402 26.41 -22.82 -18.20
C LYS A 402 25.37 -23.73 -18.84
N THR A 403 24.16 -23.78 -18.30
CA THR A 403 23.15 -24.80 -18.66
C THR A 403 22.18 -24.39 -19.76
N THR A 404 22.05 -23.09 -20.04
CA THR A 404 20.96 -22.55 -20.86
C THR A 404 21.50 -21.83 -22.09
N ASP A 405 22.00 -20.60 -21.91
CA ASP A 405 22.64 -19.78 -22.93
C ASP A 405 23.60 -18.83 -22.19
N PRO A 406 24.90 -18.77 -22.53
CA PRO A 406 25.84 -17.82 -21.92
C PRO A 406 25.44 -16.35 -22.13
N HIS A 407 24.59 -16.06 -23.12
CA HIS A 407 24.05 -14.73 -23.40
C HIS A 407 22.68 -14.48 -22.74
N MET A 408 22.15 -15.41 -21.94
CA MET A 408 20.88 -15.23 -21.27
C MET A 408 20.93 -14.02 -20.31
N PRO A 409 19.98 -13.07 -20.38
CA PRO A 409 19.91 -11.96 -19.44
C PRO A 409 19.53 -12.49 -18.07
N VAL A 410 20.51 -12.67 -17.20
CA VAL A 410 20.28 -13.05 -15.80
C VAL A 410 20.46 -11.83 -14.92
N HIS A 411 19.35 -11.33 -14.39
CA HIS A 411 19.32 -10.11 -13.60
C HIS A 411 19.32 -10.42 -12.11
N TYR A 412 20.09 -9.66 -11.34
CA TYR A 412 20.20 -9.83 -9.89
C TYR A 412 19.53 -8.67 -9.18
N LEU A 413 18.67 -8.98 -8.20
CA LEU A 413 18.08 -8.00 -7.32
C LEU A 413 18.31 -8.37 -5.86
N LYS A 414 18.60 -7.34 -5.07
CA LYS A 414 18.54 -7.42 -3.61
C LYS A 414 17.28 -6.68 -3.16
N THR A 415 16.39 -7.37 -2.46
CA THR A 415 15.23 -6.71 -1.87
C THR A 415 15.66 -5.76 -0.74
N PRO A 416 14.94 -4.65 -0.52
CA PRO A 416 15.25 -3.69 0.51
C PRO A 416 15.06 -4.32 1.89
N ALA A 417 15.88 -3.89 2.84
CA ALA A 417 15.69 -4.28 4.22
C ALA A 417 14.41 -3.64 4.78
N PHE A 418 13.52 -4.46 5.32
CA PHE A 418 12.38 -3.97 6.08
C PHE A 418 12.84 -3.40 7.43
N LYS A 419 12.36 -2.20 7.76
CA LYS A 419 12.60 -1.58 9.06
C LYS A 419 11.52 -2.06 10.04
N PRO A 420 11.87 -2.78 11.12
CA PRO A 420 10.91 -3.44 12.02
C PRO A 420 10.09 -2.47 12.88
N GLY A 421 10.44 -1.18 12.95
CA GLY A 421 9.72 -0.21 13.79
C GLY A 421 10.06 -0.30 15.30
N THR A 422 11.05 -1.09 15.71
CA THR A 422 11.43 -1.28 17.12
C THR A 422 12.00 -0.02 17.80
N HIS A 423 12.23 1.04 17.04
CA HIS A 423 12.66 2.36 17.54
C HIS A 423 11.50 3.24 18.00
N TYR A 424 10.24 2.88 17.71
CA TYR A 424 9.09 3.63 18.20
C TYR A 424 9.08 3.68 19.72
N LEU A 425 8.72 4.84 20.27
CA LEU A 425 8.64 5.03 21.71
C LEU A 425 7.32 4.48 22.21
N VAL A 426 7.37 3.77 23.34
CA VAL A 426 6.21 3.20 24.00
C VAL A 426 6.21 3.55 25.47
N ARG A 427 5.02 3.59 26.06
CA ARG A 427 4.87 3.70 27.51
C ARG A 427 4.92 2.30 28.14
N ASP A 428 5.97 2.05 28.93
CA ASP A 428 6.05 0.89 29.83
C ASP A 428 5.88 1.38 31.27
N LYS A 429 4.69 1.14 31.82
CA LYS A 429 4.25 1.68 33.12
C LYS A 429 4.33 3.22 33.12
N TRP A 430 5.38 3.77 33.74
CA TRP A 430 5.57 5.21 33.91
C TRP A 430 6.75 5.76 33.11
N VAL A 431 7.44 4.91 32.35
CA VAL A 431 8.66 5.27 31.62
C VAL A 431 8.41 5.17 30.12
N VAL A 432 8.92 6.15 29.38
CA VAL A 432 8.95 6.14 27.91
C VAL A 432 10.30 5.61 27.47
N LYS A 433 10.30 4.56 26.66
CA LYS A 433 11.52 3.95 26.09
C LYS A 433 11.23 3.34 24.72
N PRO A 434 12.25 3.06 23.90
CA PRO A 434 12.08 2.35 22.63
C PRO A 434 11.42 0.98 22.82
N LEU A 435 10.58 0.56 21.86
CA LEU A 435 9.90 -0.72 21.88
C LEU A 435 10.88 -1.91 22.03
N ALA A 436 12.05 -1.83 21.41
CA ALA A 436 13.10 -2.85 21.54
C ALA A 436 13.49 -3.16 23.00
N GLU A 437 13.35 -2.21 23.92
CA GLU A 437 13.72 -2.34 25.33
C GLU A 437 12.59 -2.86 26.22
N VAL A 438 11.41 -3.11 25.64
CA VAL A 438 10.22 -3.57 26.38
C VAL A 438 9.67 -4.89 25.86
N MET A 439 9.99 -5.23 24.60
CA MET A 439 9.65 -6.53 24.02
C MET A 439 10.39 -7.64 24.74
N ASP A 440 9.76 -8.82 24.80
CA ASP A 440 10.51 -9.98 25.22
C ASP A 440 11.55 -10.36 24.14
N ALA A 441 12.56 -11.12 24.54
CA ALA A 441 13.65 -11.47 23.63
C ALA A 441 13.20 -12.37 22.47
N GLU A 442 12.16 -13.17 22.65
CA GLU A 442 11.67 -14.13 21.65
C GLU A 442 10.84 -13.43 20.57
N GLU A 443 9.88 -12.59 20.95
CA GLU A 443 9.11 -11.69 20.10
C GLU A 443 10.03 -10.76 19.30
N LEU A 444 11.02 -10.15 19.96
CA LEU A 444 11.98 -9.28 19.28
C LEU A 444 12.82 -10.06 18.27
N ALA A 445 13.26 -11.27 18.63
CA ALA A 445 13.97 -12.16 17.72
C ALA A 445 13.07 -12.58 16.54
N GLN A 446 11.80 -12.88 16.76
CA GLN A 446 10.83 -13.24 15.73
C GLN A 446 10.59 -12.07 14.77
N LEU A 447 10.34 -10.87 15.29
CA LEU A 447 10.15 -9.67 14.48
C LEU A 447 11.40 -9.36 13.66
N ASN A 448 12.59 -9.48 14.25
CA ASN A 448 13.86 -9.32 13.55
C ASN A 448 14.07 -10.41 12.50
N LEU A 449 13.71 -11.66 12.77
CA LEU A 449 13.79 -12.77 11.82
C LEU A 449 12.88 -12.52 10.62
N LEU A 450 11.62 -12.15 10.84
CA LEU A 450 10.69 -11.77 9.76
C LEU A 450 11.22 -10.58 8.97
N SER A 451 11.82 -9.61 9.65
CA SER A 451 12.44 -8.44 9.02
C SER A 451 13.69 -8.81 8.22
N GLN A 452 14.47 -9.80 8.64
CA GLN A 452 15.64 -10.28 7.91
C GLN A 452 15.28 -11.21 6.76
N ALA A 453 14.19 -11.98 6.88
CA ALA A 453 13.64 -12.82 5.81
C ALA A 453 13.24 -11.99 4.58
N THR A 454 13.05 -10.68 4.77
CA THR A 454 12.86 -9.73 3.67
C THR A 454 14.09 -9.48 2.83
N ASN A 455 15.30 -9.78 3.31
CA ASN A 455 16.58 -9.53 2.64
C ASN A 455 16.94 -10.69 1.71
N LYS A 456 16.13 -10.90 0.67
CA LYS A 456 16.27 -11.94 -0.34
C LYS A 456 17.19 -11.49 -1.46
N HIS A 457 17.88 -12.47 -2.05
CA HIS A 457 18.66 -12.30 -3.26
C HIS A 457 17.92 -12.97 -4.41
N LEU A 458 17.35 -12.18 -5.32
CA LEU A 458 16.56 -12.68 -6.43
C LEU A 458 17.43 -12.77 -7.69
N VAL A 459 17.35 -13.91 -8.36
CA VAL A 459 17.97 -14.13 -9.67
C VAL A 459 16.84 -14.33 -10.68
N LEU A 460 16.67 -13.36 -11.55
CA LEU A 460 15.64 -13.33 -12.59
C LEU A 460 16.23 -13.84 -13.90
N TYR A 461 15.55 -14.76 -14.57
CA TYR A 461 16.01 -15.28 -15.85
C TYR A 461 14.85 -15.68 -16.77
N PRO A 462 14.96 -15.50 -18.09
CA PRO A 462 13.91 -15.89 -19.02
C PRO A 462 13.58 -17.38 -18.94
N LYS A 463 12.30 -17.74 -19.06
CA LYS A 463 11.90 -19.14 -19.23
C LYS A 463 12.43 -19.68 -20.56
N LYS A 464 12.81 -20.96 -20.57
CA LYS A 464 13.38 -21.65 -21.74
C LYS A 464 12.49 -21.63 -22.99
N GLU A 465 11.18 -21.52 -22.81
CA GLU A 465 10.22 -21.42 -23.92
C GLU A 465 10.33 -20.07 -24.66
N PHE A 466 10.84 -19.04 -23.98
CA PHE A 466 11.03 -17.72 -24.55
C PHE A 466 12.34 -17.59 -25.33
N SER A 467 13.42 -18.26 -24.90
CA SER A 467 14.70 -18.24 -25.62
C SER A 467 14.60 -18.78 -27.04
N ASN A 468 13.62 -19.63 -27.32
CA ASN A 468 13.39 -20.24 -28.63
C ASN A 468 12.45 -19.43 -29.54
N ASN A 469 11.73 -18.44 -28.99
CA ASN A 469 10.85 -17.54 -29.74
C ASN A 469 11.56 -16.20 -29.92
N HIS A 470 12.45 -16.11 -30.92
CA HIS A 470 13.19 -14.91 -31.34
C HIS A 470 12.33 -13.74 -31.85
N LYS A 471 11.10 -13.57 -31.35
CA LYS A 471 10.16 -12.51 -31.77
C LYS A 471 10.20 -11.27 -30.86
N THR A 472 11.09 -11.23 -29.86
CA THR A 472 11.43 -9.98 -29.17
C THR A 472 12.35 -9.16 -30.06
N HIS A 473 12.11 -7.84 -30.14
CA HIS A 473 12.98 -6.95 -30.91
C HIS A 473 14.44 -7.09 -30.43
N PRO A 474 15.40 -7.41 -31.32
CA PRO A 474 16.78 -7.73 -30.94
C PRO A 474 17.42 -6.70 -30.01
N LYS A 475 17.14 -5.41 -30.22
CA LYS A 475 17.69 -4.34 -29.36
C LYS A 475 17.16 -4.36 -27.92
N LEU A 476 15.89 -4.74 -27.71
CA LEU A 476 15.35 -4.86 -26.36
C LEU A 476 16.02 -6.03 -25.64
N TYR A 477 16.21 -7.16 -26.32
CA TYR A 477 16.94 -8.30 -25.76
C TYR A 477 18.40 -7.94 -25.43
N GLU A 478 19.10 -7.28 -26.35
CA GLU A 478 20.47 -6.79 -26.14
C GLU A 478 20.55 -5.81 -24.95
N PHE A 479 19.59 -4.89 -24.83
CA PHE A 479 19.48 -3.98 -23.69
C PHE A 479 19.30 -4.74 -22.37
N LEU A 480 18.38 -5.69 -22.32
CA LEU A 480 18.15 -6.51 -21.12
C LEU A 480 19.41 -7.32 -20.76
N CYS A 481 20.12 -7.86 -21.74
CA CYS A 481 21.40 -8.54 -21.53
C CYS A 481 22.46 -7.60 -20.96
N LYS A 482 22.54 -6.37 -21.48
CA LYS A 482 23.45 -5.34 -21.00
C LYS A 482 23.14 -4.99 -19.54
N LYS A 483 21.88 -4.69 -19.19
CA LYS A 483 21.46 -4.36 -17.82
C LYS A 483 21.69 -5.52 -16.84
N ALA A 484 21.39 -6.75 -17.26
CA ALA A 484 21.68 -7.95 -16.49
C ALA A 484 23.19 -8.12 -16.22
N GLN A 485 24.02 -7.88 -17.24
CA GLN A 485 25.47 -7.94 -17.08
C GLN A 485 26.00 -6.83 -16.16
N GLU A 486 25.49 -5.60 -16.27
CA GLU A 486 25.83 -4.49 -15.36
C GLU A 486 25.48 -4.84 -13.90
N ALA A 487 24.28 -5.35 -13.66
CA ALA A 487 23.84 -5.77 -12.32
C ALA A 487 24.70 -6.90 -11.75
N TYR A 488 25.10 -7.87 -12.57
CA TYR A 488 26.01 -8.94 -12.17
C TYR A 488 27.42 -8.42 -11.85
N GLN A 489 27.96 -7.50 -12.65
CA GLN A 489 29.26 -6.89 -12.34
C GLN A 489 29.23 -6.09 -11.03
N ASP A 490 28.15 -5.35 -10.79
CA ASP A 490 28.00 -4.62 -9.53
C ASP A 490 27.79 -5.54 -8.34
N LEU A 491 27.16 -6.70 -8.53
CA LEU A 491 27.10 -7.76 -7.53
C LEU A 491 28.49 -8.27 -7.15
N LEU A 492 29.38 -8.49 -8.14
CA LEU A 492 30.74 -8.99 -7.90
C LEU A 492 31.67 -7.94 -7.24
N LYS A 493 31.42 -6.64 -7.44
CA LYS A 493 32.21 -5.55 -6.86
C LYS A 493 31.90 -5.26 -5.40
N LYS A 494 30.61 -5.33 -5.04
CA LYS A 494 30.18 -5.28 -3.63
C LYS A 494 30.67 -6.50 -2.89
#